data_AF-A0A7D9DA91-F1
#
_entry.id   AF-A0A7D9DA91-F1
#
_cell.length_a   1.000
_cell.length_b   1.000
_cell.length_c   1.000
_cell.angle_alpha   90.00
_cell.angle_beta   90.00
_cell.angle_gamma   90.00
#
_symmetry.space_group_name_H-M   'P 1'
#
loop_
_entity.id
_entity.type
_entity.pdbx_description
1 polymer ?
#
loop_
_entity_poly.entity_id
_entity_poly.type
_entity_poly.pdbx_seq_one_letter_code
_entity_poly.pdbx_strand_id
1 'polypeptide(L)'
;ALNAIREALGDVRVKTGHRLALEERAKKICQLKRNSSLKKYLTEIKCTELREPNVETISAKRLELQPVFVLREVNTDGSNDNEVLNYCGVEEMALRYYRKQGYNEGIHGEGLTFTMLFTLLMWDVIFCDSVPDVFRTPFQASPLDIYSENFYANRKKLIDERLNEIENASVEKLTEWIEAKWKEQEGKTCVGIKWELFSGVRQITGLARCLGSKVIAGICEKFAKDYRHTRSGLPDLVVWNCTDLKYKIVEVKGPNDKLSTKQQVWLDVLVRLGADTEVLYVKAIGGRNL
;
A
#
# COMPACT_ATOMS: atom_id res chain seq x y z
N ALA A 1 7.60 32.13 4.19
CA ALA A 1 7.15 30.81 3.67
C ALA A 1 8.32 29.93 3.23
N LEU A 2 9.09 30.29 2.19
CA LEU A 2 10.21 29.46 1.71
C LEU A 2 11.29 29.20 2.77
N ASN A 3 11.62 30.19 3.62
CA ASN A 3 12.57 29.97 4.73
C ASN A 3 12.08 28.90 5.72
N ALA A 4 10.80 28.93 6.11
CA ALA A 4 10.21 27.92 7.00
C ALA A 4 10.16 26.54 6.33
N ILE A 5 9.92 26.47 5.02
CA ILE A 5 10.01 25.21 4.26
C ILE A 5 11.44 24.69 4.29
N ARG A 6 12.43 25.54 4.04
CA ARG A 6 13.85 25.16 4.05
C ARG A 6 14.28 24.65 5.42
N GLU A 7 13.89 25.33 6.48
CA GLU A 7 14.14 24.92 7.87
C GLU A 7 13.50 23.55 8.17
N ALA A 8 12.22 23.38 7.82
CA ALA A 8 11.51 22.12 8.03
C ALA A 8 12.10 20.96 7.19
N LEU A 9 12.59 21.22 5.98
CA LEU A 9 13.29 20.22 5.16
C LEU A 9 14.70 19.89 5.70
N GLY A 10 15.26 20.74 6.57
CA GLY A 10 16.48 20.44 7.33
C GLY A 10 16.22 19.59 8.58
N ASP A 11 14.99 19.51 9.07
CA ASP A 11 14.63 18.68 10.24
C ASP A 11 14.48 17.20 9.81
N VAL A 12 15.33 16.34 10.38
CA VAL A 12 15.34 14.89 10.12
C VAL A 12 14.04 14.18 10.56
N ARG A 13 13.25 14.81 11.45
CA ARG A 13 11.98 14.27 11.94
C ARG A 13 10.83 14.51 10.95
N VAL A 14 11.02 15.36 9.94
CA VAL A 14 10.02 15.59 8.88
C VAL A 14 10.19 14.52 7.80
N LYS A 15 9.30 13.52 7.84
CA LYS A 15 9.39 12.31 7.02
C LYS A 15 8.29 12.18 5.96
N THR A 16 8.56 11.31 5.00
CA THR A 16 7.58 10.72 4.05
C THR A 16 6.69 11.80 3.40
N GLY A 17 5.37 11.71 3.56
CA GLY A 17 4.41 12.59 2.89
C GLY A 17 4.48 14.05 3.33
N HIS A 18 4.92 14.36 4.57
CA HIS A 18 5.07 15.75 5.00
C HIS A 18 6.25 16.41 4.30
N ARG A 19 7.34 15.66 4.13
CA ARG A 19 8.52 16.14 3.40
C ARG A 19 8.19 16.43 1.94
N LEU A 20 7.50 15.49 1.27
CA LEU A 20 7.04 15.70 -0.11
C LEU A 20 6.06 16.89 -0.21
N ALA A 21 5.11 17.05 0.73
CA ALA A 21 4.18 18.18 0.73
C ALA A 21 4.89 19.54 0.84
N LEU A 22 5.97 19.62 1.61
CA LEU A 22 6.81 20.83 1.71
C LEU A 22 7.53 21.12 0.39
N GLU A 23 8.08 20.10 -0.26
CA GLU A 23 8.73 20.21 -1.57
C GLU A 23 7.74 20.66 -2.66
N GLU A 24 6.54 20.05 -2.73
CA GLU A 24 5.47 20.45 -3.63
C GLU A 24 5.02 21.89 -3.38
N ARG A 25 4.92 22.30 -2.11
CA ARG A 25 4.57 23.68 -1.74
C ARG A 25 5.66 24.66 -2.18
N ALA A 26 6.94 24.30 -2.06
CA ALA A 26 8.05 25.10 -2.57
C ALA A 26 7.97 25.26 -4.09
N LYS A 27 7.78 24.15 -4.83
CA LYS A 27 7.57 24.15 -6.28
C LYS A 27 6.43 25.09 -6.67
N LYS A 28 5.27 24.96 -6.02
CA LYS A 28 4.10 25.80 -6.29
C LYS A 28 4.37 27.28 -6.05
N ILE A 29 5.06 27.65 -4.97
CA ILE A 29 5.41 29.05 -4.68
C ILE A 29 6.35 29.60 -5.76
N CYS A 30 7.40 28.86 -6.11
CA CYS A 30 8.44 29.33 -7.03
C CYS A 30 8.01 29.34 -8.51
N GLN A 31 7.01 28.54 -8.89
CA GLN A 31 6.49 28.48 -10.26
C GLN A 31 5.48 29.60 -10.58
N LEU A 32 4.96 30.32 -9.58
CA LEU A 32 4.07 31.46 -9.83
C LEU A 32 4.78 32.58 -10.59
N LYS A 33 4.14 33.13 -11.63
CA LYS A 33 4.72 34.21 -12.47
C LYS A 33 5.24 35.41 -11.64
N ARG A 34 4.50 35.82 -10.60
CA ARG A 34 4.87 36.91 -9.68
C ARG A 34 6.13 36.66 -8.84
N ASN A 35 6.59 35.40 -8.78
CA ASN A 35 7.71 34.95 -7.96
C ASN A 35 8.92 34.54 -8.83
N SER A 36 9.07 35.10 -10.04
CA SER A 36 10.14 34.73 -10.98
C SER A 36 11.55 34.83 -10.38
N SER A 37 11.80 35.80 -9.51
CA SER A 37 13.07 35.98 -8.78
C SER A 37 13.36 34.89 -7.75
N LEU A 38 12.36 34.11 -7.34
CA LEU A 38 12.47 33.04 -6.34
C LEU A 38 12.74 31.67 -6.95
N LYS A 39 12.80 31.54 -8.29
CA LYS A 39 13.08 30.25 -8.96
C LYS A 39 14.39 29.60 -8.50
N LYS A 40 15.40 30.40 -8.14
CA LYS A 40 16.67 29.93 -7.58
C LYS A 40 16.53 29.11 -6.28
N TYR A 41 15.44 29.28 -5.53
CA TYR A 41 15.21 28.47 -4.33
C TYR A 41 14.93 26.99 -4.66
N LEU A 42 14.47 26.69 -5.88
CA LEU A 42 14.26 25.29 -6.29
C LEU A 42 15.55 24.53 -6.55
N THR A 43 16.65 25.21 -6.90
CA THR A 43 17.95 24.56 -7.03
C THR A 43 18.60 24.29 -5.67
N GLU A 44 18.24 25.07 -4.64
CA GLU A 44 18.67 24.85 -3.26
C GLU A 44 17.90 23.72 -2.57
N ILE A 45 16.61 23.58 -2.88
CA ILE A 45 15.75 22.52 -2.36
C ILE A 45 15.89 21.31 -3.29
N LYS A 46 16.70 20.33 -2.91
CA LYS A 46 16.80 19.03 -3.62
C LYS A 46 15.43 18.33 -3.56
N CYS A 47 14.60 18.59 -4.57
CA CYS A 47 13.26 18.03 -4.66
C CYS A 47 13.34 16.55 -5.03
N THR A 48 12.46 15.76 -4.43
CA THR A 48 12.29 14.35 -4.78
C THR A 48 11.68 14.25 -6.17
N GLU A 49 12.31 13.45 -7.03
CA GLU A 49 11.77 13.03 -8.31
C GLU A 49 11.08 11.68 -8.12
N LEU A 50 9.75 11.68 -8.24
CA LEU A 50 8.93 10.49 -8.09
C LEU A 50 8.87 9.74 -9.42
N ARG A 51 8.94 8.42 -9.37
CA ARG A 51 8.58 7.56 -10.50
C ARG A 51 7.06 7.49 -10.60
N GLU A 52 6.55 7.63 -11.81
CA GLU A 52 5.13 7.56 -12.08
C GLU A 52 4.70 6.09 -12.26
N PRO A 53 3.61 5.64 -11.61
CA PRO A 53 3.01 4.33 -11.87
C PRO A 53 2.28 4.34 -13.22
N ASN A 54 1.82 3.16 -13.64
CA ASN A 54 0.88 3.08 -14.75
C ASN A 54 -0.42 3.83 -14.40
N VAL A 55 -1.11 4.38 -15.39
CA VAL A 55 -2.37 5.09 -15.20
C VAL A 55 -3.42 4.50 -16.12
N GLU A 56 -4.53 4.08 -15.54
CA GLU A 56 -5.67 3.54 -16.26
C GLU A 56 -6.91 4.37 -15.92
N THR A 57 -7.88 4.45 -16.85
CA THR A 57 -9.14 5.16 -16.60
C THR A 57 -10.32 4.37 -17.10
N ILE A 58 -11.29 4.15 -16.21
CA ILE A 58 -12.56 3.50 -16.54
C ILE A 58 -13.73 4.45 -16.31
N SER A 59 -14.83 4.20 -17.00
CA SER A 59 -16.08 4.94 -16.84
C SER A 59 -17.14 4.06 -16.20
N ALA A 60 -17.79 4.57 -15.16
CA ALA A 60 -18.84 3.85 -14.45
C ALA A 60 -20.04 4.76 -14.16
N LYS A 61 -21.24 4.19 -14.24
CA LYS A 61 -22.48 4.91 -13.89
C LYS A 61 -22.49 5.16 -12.39
N ARG A 62 -22.67 6.41 -11.99
CA ARG A 62 -22.74 6.83 -10.58
C ARG A 62 -24.12 7.39 -10.29
N LEU A 63 -24.66 7.11 -9.10
CA LEU A 63 -25.87 7.78 -8.64
C LEU A 63 -25.60 9.27 -8.42
N GLU A 64 -26.53 10.14 -8.82
CA GLU A 64 -26.33 11.59 -8.73
C GLU A 64 -26.16 12.07 -7.28
N LEU A 65 -26.94 11.50 -6.35
CA LEU A 65 -27.02 11.95 -4.96
C LEU A 65 -26.17 11.13 -3.99
N GLN A 66 -25.52 10.06 -4.44
CA GLN A 66 -24.76 9.16 -3.58
C GLN A 66 -23.38 8.83 -4.17
N PRO A 67 -22.34 8.62 -3.33
CA PRO A 67 -21.00 8.24 -3.80
C PRO A 67 -20.91 6.76 -4.19
N VAL A 68 -21.98 6.18 -4.74
CA VAL A 68 -22.04 4.76 -5.14
C VAL A 68 -22.19 4.62 -6.64
N PHE A 69 -21.59 3.56 -7.16
CA PHE A 69 -21.66 3.17 -8.56
C PHE A 69 -22.73 2.12 -8.78
N VAL A 70 -23.36 2.18 -9.95
CA VAL A 70 -24.43 1.27 -10.35
C VAL A 70 -23.85 0.19 -11.24
N LEU A 71 -24.12 -1.06 -10.88
CA LEU A 71 -23.73 -2.25 -11.59
C LEU A 71 -24.99 -3.01 -12.03
N ARG A 72 -24.97 -3.50 -13.26
CA ARG A 72 -25.92 -4.50 -13.74
C ARG A 72 -25.23 -5.86 -13.63
N GLU A 73 -25.89 -6.81 -12.99
CA GLU A 73 -25.39 -8.18 -13.00
C GLU A 73 -25.56 -8.80 -14.39
N VAL A 74 -24.55 -9.58 -14.75
CA VAL A 74 -24.59 -10.46 -15.91
C VAL A 74 -24.68 -11.86 -15.32
N ASN A 75 -25.73 -12.58 -15.66
CA ASN A 75 -25.91 -13.96 -15.27
C ASN A 75 -24.73 -14.82 -15.75
N THR A 76 -24.56 -15.99 -15.13
CA THR A 76 -23.49 -16.95 -15.47
C THR A 76 -23.54 -17.44 -16.92
N ASP A 77 -24.69 -17.30 -17.60
CA ASP A 77 -24.90 -17.61 -19.01
C ASP A 77 -24.70 -16.41 -19.97
N GLY A 78 -24.26 -15.25 -19.44
CA GLY A 78 -24.08 -14.04 -20.22
C GLY A 78 -25.37 -13.25 -20.49
N SER A 79 -26.53 -13.71 -20.01
CA SER A 79 -27.77 -12.94 -20.07
C SER A 79 -27.74 -11.79 -19.04
N ASN A 80 -28.22 -10.61 -19.42
CA ASN A 80 -28.40 -9.54 -18.45
C ASN A 80 -29.69 -9.81 -17.69
N ASP A 81 -29.61 -10.05 -16.39
CA ASP A 81 -30.79 -9.93 -15.54
C ASP A 81 -31.05 -8.43 -15.36
N ASN A 82 -31.89 -7.87 -16.24
CA ASN A 82 -32.15 -6.43 -16.28
C ASN A 82 -32.83 -5.91 -14.99
N GLU A 83 -33.23 -6.78 -14.07
CA GLU A 83 -33.98 -6.42 -12.86
C GLU A 83 -33.10 -6.16 -11.63
N VAL A 84 -31.89 -6.73 -11.53
CA VAL A 84 -31.05 -6.59 -10.33
C VAL A 84 -29.98 -5.51 -10.51
N LEU A 85 -30.27 -4.31 -10.00
CA LEU A 85 -29.30 -3.24 -9.84
C LEU A 85 -28.53 -3.42 -8.54
N ASN A 86 -27.21 -3.59 -8.65
CA ASN A 86 -26.30 -3.61 -7.50
C ASN A 86 -25.58 -2.28 -7.35
N TYR A 87 -25.33 -1.90 -6.10
CA TYR A 87 -24.63 -0.66 -5.74
C TYR A 87 -23.32 -1.00 -5.06
N CYS A 88 -22.24 -0.31 -5.43
CA CYS A 88 -20.93 -0.56 -4.82
C CYS A 88 -20.08 0.70 -4.68
N GLY A 89 -19.07 0.61 -3.82
CA GLY A 89 -17.99 1.59 -3.73
C GLY A 89 -17.09 1.59 -4.97
N VAL A 90 -16.17 2.54 -5.03
CA VAL A 90 -15.26 2.69 -6.17
C VAL A 90 -14.26 1.53 -6.25
N GLU A 91 -13.84 1.00 -5.10
CA GLU A 91 -12.87 -0.08 -4.94
C GLU A 91 -13.46 -1.42 -5.37
N GLU A 92 -14.72 -1.71 -5.01
CA GLU A 92 -15.42 -2.91 -5.49
C GLU A 92 -15.65 -2.86 -7.01
N MET A 93 -15.92 -1.66 -7.55
CA MET A 93 -16.05 -1.49 -8.99
C MET A 93 -14.71 -1.76 -9.70
N ALA A 94 -13.60 -1.31 -9.14
CA ALA A 94 -12.25 -1.62 -9.59
C ALA A 94 -11.93 -3.13 -9.51
N LEU A 95 -12.26 -3.81 -8.40
CA LEU A 95 -12.09 -5.26 -8.27
C LEU A 95 -12.83 -6.02 -9.38
N ARG A 96 -14.07 -5.64 -9.67
CA ARG A 96 -14.85 -6.23 -10.77
C ARG A 96 -14.26 -5.95 -12.14
N TYR A 97 -13.69 -4.76 -12.35
CA TYR A 97 -12.96 -4.43 -13.57
C TYR A 97 -11.77 -5.39 -13.78
N TYR A 98 -10.89 -5.53 -12.79
CA TYR A 98 -9.74 -6.44 -12.91
C TYR A 98 -10.13 -7.91 -12.99
N ARG A 99 -11.24 -8.32 -12.36
CA ARG A 99 -11.76 -9.68 -12.53
C ARG A 99 -12.07 -9.99 -14.00
N LYS A 100 -12.64 -9.02 -14.74
CA LYS A 100 -12.88 -9.16 -16.20
C LYS A 100 -11.58 -9.16 -17.01
N GLN A 101 -10.53 -8.54 -16.50
CA GLN A 101 -9.18 -8.57 -17.11
C GLN A 101 -8.37 -9.84 -16.75
N GLY A 102 -9.01 -10.82 -16.09
CA GLY A 102 -8.39 -12.11 -15.78
C GLY A 102 -7.55 -12.13 -14.51
N TYR A 103 -7.74 -11.17 -13.59
CA TYR A 103 -7.26 -11.27 -12.22
C TYR A 103 -8.35 -11.93 -11.36
N ASN A 104 -8.22 -13.24 -11.10
CA ASN A 104 -9.27 -14.02 -10.45
C ASN A 104 -9.33 -13.81 -8.93
N GLU A 105 -8.26 -13.32 -8.32
CA GLU A 105 -8.18 -12.95 -6.91
C GLU A 105 -7.97 -11.44 -6.75
N GLY A 106 -8.46 -10.89 -5.64
CA GLY A 106 -8.25 -9.49 -5.30
C GLY A 106 -8.73 -9.13 -3.90
N ILE A 107 -8.03 -8.19 -3.27
CA ILE A 107 -8.32 -7.71 -1.91
C ILE A 107 -8.32 -6.18 -1.91
N HIS A 108 -9.36 -5.61 -1.32
CA HIS A 108 -9.35 -4.23 -0.82
C HIS A 108 -8.94 -4.25 0.65
N GLY A 109 -7.65 -4.02 0.91
CA GLY A 109 -7.07 -4.13 2.24
C GLY A 109 -6.15 -2.97 2.61
N GLU A 110 -5.92 -2.03 1.68
CA GLU A 110 -5.01 -0.91 1.85
C GLU A 110 -3.65 -1.39 2.42
N GLY A 111 -3.13 -0.68 3.43
CA GLY A 111 -1.91 -1.08 4.12
C GLY A 111 -1.98 -2.40 4.87
N LEU A 112 -3.16 -2.88 5.27
CA LEU A 112 -3.28 -4.11 6.08
C LEU A 112 -2.81 -5.35 5.32
N THR A 113 -3.04 -5.40 4.00
CA THR A 113 -2.56 -6.49 3.12
C THR A 113 -1.05 -6.70 3.30
N PHE A 114 -0.31 -5.60 3.31
CA PHE A 114 1.15 -5.62 3.35
C PHE A 114 1.71 -5.71 4.77
N THR A 115 1.04 -5.09 5.75
CA THR A 115 1.46 -5.26 7.15
C THR A 115 1.26 -6.70 7.63
N MET A 116 0.28 -7.43 7.10
CA MET A 116 0.09 -8.85 7.41
C MET A 116 1.27 -9.69 6.90
N LEU A 117 1.68 -9.50 5.64
CA LEU A 117 2.85 -10.16 5.08
C LEU A 117 4.12 -9.84 5.90
N PHE A 118 4.31 -8.57 6.24
CA PHE A 118 5.41 -8.13 7.08
C PHE A 118 5.43 -8.83 8.44
N THR A 119 4.31 -8.80 9.18
CA THR A 119 4.27 -9.38 10.52
C THR A 119 4.46 -10.90 10.50
N LEU A 120 3.90 -11.61 9.51
CA LEU A 120 4.09 -13.06 9.39
C LEU A 120 5.55 -13.41 9.08
N LEU A 121 6.18 -12.69 8.14
CA LEU A 121 7.57 -12.96 7.74
C LEU A 121 8.61 -12.48 8.75
N MET A 122 8.28 -11.48 9.57
CA MET A 122 9.15 -10.87 10.56
C MET A 122 8.80 -11.26 12.00
N TRP A 123 7.88 -12.22 12.21
CA TRP A 123 7.31 -12.51 13.53
C TRP A 123 8.35 -12.68 14.62
N ASP A 124 9.33 -13.57 14.41
CA ASP A 124 10.36 -13.88 15.42
C ASP A 124 11.29 -12.69 15.68
N VAL A 125 11.40 -11.77 14.73
CA VAL A 125 12.17 -10.52 14.87
C VAL A 125 11.35 -9.47 15.63
N ILE A 126 10.06 -9.32 15.31
CA ILE A 126 9.16 -8.38 16.00
C ILE A 126 9.01 -8.76 17.48
N PHE A 127 8.82 -10.05 17.75
CA PHE A 127 8.54 -10.58 19.09
C PHE A 127 9.77 -11.20 19.78
N CYS A 128 10.99 -10.85 19.35
CA CYS A 128 12.21 -11.31 20.03
C CYS A 128 12.28 -10.81 21.49
N ASP A 129 12.79 -11.66 22.37
CA ASP A 129 12.98 -11.37 23.81
C ASP A 129 14.31 -10.67 24.12
N SER A 130 15.21 -10.57 23.14
CA SER A 130 16.56 -10.01 23.31
C SER A 130 16.61 -8.49 23.50
N VAL A 131 15.50 -7.77 23.32
CA VAL A 131 15.43 -6.32 23.48
C VAL A 131 14.77 -5.98 24.82
N PRO A 132 15.48 -5.30 25.74
CA PRO A 132 14.92 -4.98 27.06
C PRO A 132 13.77 -3.96 26.96
N ASP A 133 12.89 -3.97 27.96
CA ASP A 133 11.80 -3.00 28.17
C ASP A 133 10.70 -2.89 27.10
N VAL A 134 10.79 -3.62 25.98
CA VAL A 134 9.77 -3.55 24.91
C VAL A 134 8.54 -4.42 25.16
N PHE A 135 8.65 -5.44 26.02
CA PHE A 135 7.54 -6.23 26.53
C PHE A 135 7.57 -6.21 28.07
N ARG A 136 6.58 -5.55 28.66
CA ARG A 136 6.43 -5.36 30.10
C ARG A 136 5.26 -6.17 30.68
N THR A 137 4.33 -6.61 29.85
CA THR A 137 3.19 -7.43 30.25
C THR A 137 2.90 -8.53 29.21
N PRO A 138 2.28 -9.65 29.60
CA PRO A 138 1.93 -10.73 28.68
C PRO A 138 0.78 -10.41 27.72
N PHE A 139 0.15 -9.21 27.82
CA PHE A 139 -1.02 -8.82 27.03
C PHE A 139 -0.71 -7.86 25.88
N GLN A 140 0.57 -7.66 25.56
CA GLN A 140 0.98 -6.75 24.50
C GLN A 140 0.84 -7.38 23.11
N ALA A 141 0.09 -6.71 22.24
CA ALA A 141 -0.04 -7.07 20.82
C ALA A 141 1.18 -6.65 19.96
N SER A 142 2.14 -5.93 20.56
CA SER A 142 3.34 -5.42 19.88
C SER A 142 4.41 -4.97 20.87
N PRO A 143 5.69 -4.97 20.45
CA PRO A 143 6.74 -4.36 21.27
C PRO A 143 6.52 -2.84 21.35
N LEU A 144 6.79 -2.25 22.51
CA LEU A 144 6.55 -0.82 22.77
C LEU A 144 7.33 0.11 21.81
N ASP A 145 8.42 -0.38 21.22
CA ASP A 145 9.27 0.40 20.33
C ASP A 145 8.86 0.34 18.85
N ILE A 146 7.88 -0.47 18.42
CA ILE A 146 7.55 -0.65 16.99
C ILE A 146 7.21 0.64 16.24
N TYR A 147 6.64 1.63 16.94
CA TYR A 147 6.28 2.94 16.36
C TYR A 147 7.39 3.99 16.52
N SER A 148 8.60 3.57 16.89
CA SER A 148 9.76 4.43 17.11
C SER A 148 10.91 4.05 16.18
N GLU A 149 11.87 4.96 16.02
CA GLU A 149 13.11 4.71 15.27
C GLU A 149 13.99 3.64 15.93
N ASN A 150 13.78 3.40 17.23
CA ASN A 150 14.54 2.41 17.99
C ASN A 150 14.18 0.97 17.60
N PHE A 151 12.99 0.70 17.02
CA PHE A 151 12.63 -0.65 16.59
C PHE A 151 13.68 -1.26 15.66
N TYR A 152 14.06 -0.49 14.62
CA TYR A 152 15.12 -0.88 13.70
C TYR A 152 16.47 -0.91 14.38
N ALA A 153 16.82 0.15 15.12
CA ALA A 153 18.15 0.28 15.73
C ALA A 153 18.45 -0.89 16.71
N ASN A 154 17.48 -1.25 17.55
CA ASN A 154 17.60 -2.31 18.55
C ASN A 154 17.67 -3.71 17.94
N ARG A 155 17.18 -3.89 16.71
CA ARG A 155 17.09 -5.19 16.02
C ARG A 155 17.84 -5.21 14.70
N LYS A 156 18.75 -4.25 14.46
CA LYS A 156 19.35 -4.02 13.14
C LYS A 156 19.92 -5.29 12.52
N LYS A 157 20.71 -6.05 13.27
CA LYS A 157 21.29 -7.30 12.81
C LYS A 157 20.21 -8.32 12.39
N LEU A 158 19.25 -8.60 13.27
CA LEU A 158 18.16 -9.55 13.01
C LEU A 158 17.29 -9.13 11.82
N ILE A 159 16.99 -7.83 11.72
CA ILE A 159 16.20 -7.28 10.62
C ILE A 159 16.95 -7.41 9.30
N ASP A 160 18.21 -6.98 9.24
CA ASP A 160 18.99 -7.01 8.00
C ASP A 160 19.22 -8.45 7.52
N GLU A 161 19.50 -9.38 8.45
CA GLU A 161 19.61 -10.82 8.15
C GLU A 161 18.30 -11.39 7.60
N ARG A 162 17.16 -11.14 8.27
CA ARG A 162 15.84 -11.60 7.81
C ARG A 162 15.43 -10.98 6.48
N LEU A 163 15.73 -9.71 6.24
CA LEU A 163 15.45 -9.07 4.95
C LEU A 163 16.25 -9.71 3.81
N ASN A 164 17.53 -10.01 4.07
CA ASN A 164 18.37 -10.73 3.11
C ASN A 164 17.87 -12.16 2.86
N GLU A 165 17.40 -12.87 3.90
CA GLU A 165 16.74 -14.17 3.76
C GLU A 165 15.49 -14.08 2.89
N ILE A 166 14.61 -13.10 3.14
CA ILE A 166 13.38 -12.89 2.36
C ILE A 166 13.71 -12.58 0.91
N GLU A 167 14.65 -11.68 0.64
CA GLU A 167 15.00 -11.26 -0.73
C GLU A 167 15.55 -12.42 -1.57
N ASN A 168 16.36 -13.30 -0.97
CA ASN A 168 17.01 -14.43 -1.64
C ASN A 168 16.20 -15.75 -1.56
N ALA A 169 15.07 -15.77 -0.87
CA ALA A 169 14.23 -16.95 -0.77
C ALA A 169 13.61 -17.34 -2.11
N SER A 170 13.50 -18.65 -2.38
CA SER A 170 12.59 -19.11 -3.42
C SER A 170 11.15 -18.79 -3.02
N VAL A 171 10.27 -18.73 -4.02
CA VAL A 171 8.85 -18.46 -3.79
C VAL A 171 8.22 -19.54 -2.90
N GLU A 172 8.61 -20.79 -3.09
CA GLU A 172 8.16 -21.93 -2.27
C GLU A 172 8.55 -21.73 -0.81
N LYS A 173 9.81 -21.35 -0.56
CA LYS A 173 10.30 -21.12 0.80
C LYS A 173 9.60 -19.96 1.48
N LEU A 174 9.36 -18.89 0.73
CA LEU A 174 8.60 -17.74 1.22
C LEU A 174 7.17 -18.14 1.62
N THR A 175 6.49 -18.93 0.78
CA THR A 175 5.14 -19.42 1.09
C THR A 175 5.13 -20.40 2.27
N GLU A 176 6.15 -21.24 2.42
CA GLU A 176 6.31 -22.15 3.55
C GLU A 176 6.41 -21.38 4.87
N TRP A 177 7.22 -20.31 4.91
CA TRP A 177 7.34 -19.46 6.10
C TRP A 177 6.02 -18.79 6.48
N ILE A 178 5.30 -18.24 5.50
CA ILE A 178 3.99 -17.62 5.73
C ILE A 178 3.00 -18.66 6.24
N GLU A 179 2.94 -19.85 5.63
CA GLU A 179 2.02 -20.90 6.04
C GLU A 179 2.32 -21.43 7.44
N ALA A 180 3.59 -21.68 7.74
CA ALA A 180 4.03 -22.11 9.07
C ALA A 180 3.64 -21.08 10.14
N LYS A 181 3.92 -19.80 9.90
CA LYS A 181 3.63 -18.76 10.88
C LYS A 181 2.14 -18.48 11.01
N TRP A 182 1.38 -18.58 9.92
CA TRP A 182 -0.09 -18.53 9.97
C TRP A 182 -0.64 -19.60 10.91
N LYS A 183 -0.29 -20.87 10.68
CA LYS A 183 -0.78 -22.01 11.48
C LYS A 183 -0.44 -21.90 12.97
N GLU A 184 0.73 -21.35 13.29
CA GLU A 184 1.20 -21.21 14.67
C GLU A 184 0.50 -20.06 15.43
N GLN A 185 0.11 -19.00 14.72
CA GLN A 185 -0.27 -17.72 15.34
C GLN A 185 -1.71 -17.28 15.06
N GLU A 186 -2.44 -17.98 14.19
CA GLU A 186 -3.82 -17.66 13.81
C GLU A 186 -4.71 -17.42 15.05
N GLY A 187 -5.51 -16.35 15.00
CA GLY A 187 -6.39 -15.93 16.09
C GLY A 187 -5.74 -15.03 17.14
N LYS A 188 -4.40 -14.85 17.14
CA LYS A 188 -3.74 -13.92 18.07
C LYS A 188 -3.88 -12.47 17.62
N THR A 189 -4.22 -11.58 18.55
CA THR A 189 -4.20 -10.13 18.32
C THR A 189 -2.76 -9.61 18.31
N CYS A 190 -2.31 -9.11 17.17
CA CYS A 190 -0.95 -8.61 17.01
C CYS A 190 -0.87 -7.47 15.99
N VAL A 191 0.20 -6.69 16.06
CA VAL A 191 0.41 -5.54 15.18
C VAL A 191 0.45 -5.93 13.70
N GLY A 192 -0.26 -5.15 12.89
CA GLY A 192 -0.26 -5.32 11.43
C GLY A 192 -1.09 -6.51 10.93
N ILE A 193 -1.80 -7.21 11.82
CA ILE A 193 -2.59 -8.39 11.47
C ILE A 193 -4.09 -8.17 11.67
N LYS A 194 -4.85 -8.63 10.67
CA LYS A 194 -6.30 -8.81 10.71
C LYS A 194 -6.62 -10.13 10.02
N TRP A 195 -6.79 -11.20 10.78
CA TRP A 195 -6.90 -12.57 10.24
C TRP A 195 -8.03 -12.72 9.23
N GLU A 196 -9.12 -11.96 9.40
CA GLU A 196 -10.31 -11.99 8.55
C GLU A 196 -10.13 -11.23 7.22
N LEU A 197 -8.99 -10.56 7.01
CA LEU A 197 -8.71 -9.87 5.74
C LEU A 197 -8.55 -10.86 4.58
N PHE A 198 -7.95 -12.01 4.86
CA PHE A 198 -7.78 -13.09 3.89
C PHE A 198 -8.78 -14.21 4.20
N SER A 199 -9.30 -14.85 3.16
CA SER A 199 -10.20 -16.01 3.31
C SER A 199 -9.49 -17.25 3.89
N GLY A 200 -8.16 -17.25 3.90
CA GLY A 200 -7.33 -18.23 4.57
C GLY A 200 -5.89 -18.22 4.07
N VAL A 201 -5.05 -19.09 4.65
CA VAL A 201 -3.60 -19.16 4.38
C VAL A 201 -3.25 -19.35 2.90
N ARG A 202 -4.11 -20.02 2.12
CA ARG A 202 -3.90 -20.23 0.68
C ARG A 202 -3.97 -18.93 -0.11
N GLN A 203 -4.79 -17.98 0.31
CA GLN A 203 -4.97 -16.71 -0.40
C GLN A 203 -3.73 -15.82 -0.22
N ILE A 204 -3.25 -15.66 1.02
CA ILE A 204 -2.06 -14.85 1.30
C ILE A 204 -0.77 -15.47 0.73
N THR A 205 -0.64 -16.80 0.74
CA THR A 205 0.50 -17.49 0.09
C THR A 205 0.43 -17.38 -1.43
N GLY A 206 -0.77 -17.44 -2.03
CA GLY A 206 -0.98 -17.16 -3.45
C GLY A 206 -0.57 -15.73 -3.85
N LEU A 207 -0.94 -14.75 -3.03
CA LEU A 207 -0.49 -13.36 -3.18
C LEU A 207 1.04 -13.26 -3.07
N ALA A 208 1.64 -13.85 -2.04
CA ALA A 208 3.08 -13.81 -1.84
C ALA A 208 3.87 -14.42 -3.01
N ARG A 209 3.33 -15.50 -3.58
CA ARG A 209 3.86 -16.13 -4.79
C ARG A 209 3.87 -15.19 -5.99
N CYS A 210 2.82 -14.39 -6.18
CA CYS A 210 2.74 -13.46 -7.30
C CYS A 210 3.65 -12.23 -7.08
N LEU A 211 3.65 -11.65 -5.88
CA LEU A 211 4.48 -10.48 -5.56
C LEU A 211 5.99 -10.76 -5.71
N GLY A 212 6.42 -11.96 -5.31
CA GLY A 212 7.82 -12.37 -5.34
C GLY A 212 8.65 -11.80 -4.17
N SER A 213 9.81 -12.43 -3.94
CA SER A 213 10.69 -12.15 -2.81
C SER A 213 11.18 -10.71 -2.75
N LYS A 214 11.64 -10.17 -3.88
CA LYS A 214 12.26 -8.83 -3.96
C LYS A 214 11.30 -7.71 -3.55
N VAL A 215 10.06 -7.74 -4.05
CA VAL A 215 9.06 -6.71 -3.72
C VAL A 215 8.66 -6.82 -2.25
N ILE A 216 8.46 -8.05 -1.76
CA ILE A 216 8.11 -8.30 -0.36
C ILE A 216 9.24 -7.84 0.58
N ALA A 217 10.50 -8.16 0.29
CA ALA A 217 11.65 -7.71 1.07
C ALA A 217 11.72 -6.18 1.14
N GLY A 218 11.57 -5.49 0.00
CA GLY A 218 11.59 -4.03 -0.05
C GLY A 218 10.46 -3.37 0.75
N ILE A 219 9.25 -3.93 0.72
CA ILE A 219 8.13 -3.45 1.54
C ILE A 219 8.42 -3.71 3.03
N CYS A 220 8.91 -4.91 3.38
CA CYS A 220 9.28 -5.25 4.75
C CYS A 220 10.37 -4.32 5.30
N GLU A 221 11.36 -3.95 4.48
CA GLU A 221 12.41 -3.01 4.85
C GLU A 221 11.83 -1.63 5.23
N LYS A 222 10.87 -1.12 4.45
CA LYS A 222 10.20 0.17 4.74
C LYS A 222 9.42 0.14 6.04
N PHE A 223 8.75 -0.97 6.35
CA PHE A 223 8.05 -1.15 7.62
C PHE A 223 9.03 -1.30 8.78
N ALA A 224 10.08 -2.10 8.63
CA ALA A 224 11.06 -2.32 9.67
C ALA A 224 11.80 -1.03 10.06
N LYS A 225 12.10 -0.15 9.09
CA LYS A 225 12.82 1.11 9.34
C LYS A 225 11.95 2.24 9.89
N ASP A 226 10.66 2.29 9.54
CA ASP A 226 9.79 3.39 9.97
C ASP A 226 8.29 3.06 9.96
N TYR A 227 7.90 2.00 10.69
CA TYR A 227 6.54 1.47 10.71
C TYR A 227 5.47 2.55 10.94
N ARG A 228 5.73 3.52 11.85
CA ARG A 228 4.79 4.60 12.17
C ARG A 228 4.38 5.42 10.96
N HIS A 229 5.34 5.77 10.10
CA HIS A 229 5.12 6.66 8.97
C HIS A 229 4.87 5.92 7.65
N THR A 230 5.23 4.63 7.58
CA THR A 230 5.08 3.83 6.36
C THR A 230 3.84 2.94 6.35
N ARG A 231 3.23 2.60 7.49
CA ARG A 231 1.98 1.77 7.54
C ARG A 231 0.74 2.36 6.87
N SER A 232 0.81 3.59 6.35
CA SER A 232 -0.32 4.32 5.76
C SER A 232 0.04 4.86 4.39
N GLY A 233 -0.94 4.91 3.49
CA GLY A 233 -0.77 5.39 2.11
C GLY A 233 -0.29 4.32 1.13
N LEU A 234 -0.34 3.04 1.50
CA LEU A 234 -0.23 1.97 0.51
C LEU A 234 -1.49 1.94 -0.36
N PRO A 235 -1.39 1.43 -1.60
CA PRO A 235 -2.53 1.37 -2.51
C PRO A 235 -3.69 0.54 -1.97
N ASP A 236 -4.91 0.90 -2.38
CA ASP A 236 -6.16 0.33 -1.86
C ASP A 236 -6.26 -1.18 -2.15
N LEU A 237 -5.90 -1.58 -3.37
CA LEU A 237 -6.11 -2.93 -3.88
C LEU A 237 -4.81 -3.66 -4.19
N VAL A 238 -4.86 -4.98 -4.04
CA VAL A 238 -3.98 -5.89 -4.78
C VAL A 238 -4.85 -6.90 -5.50
N VAL A 239 -4.62 -7.08 -6.80
CA VAL A 239 -5.31 -8.07 -7.65
C VAL A 239 -4.27 -9.00 -8.26
N TRP A 240 -4.57 -10.28 -8.34
CA TRP A 240 -3.59 -11.26 -8.84
C TRP A 240 -4.26 -12.48 -9.49
N ASN A 241 -3.44 -13.24 -10.22
CA ASN A 241 -3.79 -14.53 -10.77
C ASN A 241 -2.61 -15.49 -10.58
N CYS A 242 -2.83 -16.50 -9.74
CA CYS A 242 -1.82 -17.50 -9.39
C CYS A 242 -1.45 -18.44 -10.55
N THR A 243 -2.33 -18.62 -11.53
CA THR A 243 -2.07 -19.47 -12.71
C THR A 243 -1.10 -18.79 -13.66
N ASP A 244 -1.30 -17.49 -13.90
CA ASP A 244 -0.47 -16.68 -14.81
C ASP A 244 0.72 -16.01 -14.09
N LEU A 245 0.81 -16.14 -12.77
CA LEU A 245 1.78 -15.45 -11.89
C LEU A 245 1.83 -13.92 -12.12
N LYS A 246 0.68 -13.33 -12.46
CA LYS A 246 0.53 -11.88 -12.64
C LYS A 246 -0.16 -11.25 -11.45
N TYR A 247 0.23 -10.04 -11.10
CA TYR A 247 -0.44 -9.23 -10.09
C TYR A 247 -0.41 -7.77 -10.49
N LYS A 248 -1.20 -6.96 -9.78
CA LYS A 248 -1.14 -5.51 -9.86
C LYS A 248 -1.50 -4.92 -8.50
N ILE A 249 -0.75 -3.93 -8.06
CA ILE A 249 -1.01 -3.13 -6.86
C ILE A 249 -1.65 -1.82 -7.31
N VAL A 250 -2.90 -1.58 -6.92
CA VAL A 250 -3.73 -0.53 -7.53
C VAL A 250 -4.23 0.45 -6.49
N GLU A 251 -3.98 1.74 -6.76
CA GLU A 251 -4.58 2.85 -6.04
C GLU A 251 -5.80 3.34 -6.83
N VAL A 252 -6.98 3.33 -6.22
CA VAL A 252 -8.24 3.63 -6.89
C VAL A 252 -8.65 5.07 -6.58
N LYS A 253 -8.91 5.84 -7.62
CA LYS A 253 -9.32 7.25 -7.50
C LYS A 253 -10.70 7.47 -8.08
N GLY A 254 -11.64 7.75 -7.19
CA GLY A 254 -12.98 8.18 -7.55
C GLY A 254 -13.00 9.58 -8.19
N PRO A 255 -14.18 10.03 -8.65
CA PRO A 255 -14.33 11.34 -9.26
C PRO A 255 -13.87 12.46 -8.32
N ASN A 256 -12.98 13.33 -8.82
CA ASN A 256 -12.36 14.45 -8.12
C ASN A 256 -11.35 14.08 -7.00
N ASP A 257 -11.08 12.80 -6.78
CA ASP A 257 -10.07 12.39 -5.81
C ASP A 257 -8.64 12.56 -6.37
N LYS A 258 -7.69 12.84 -5.49
CA LYS A 258 -6.27 13.05 -5.83
C LYS A 258 -5.40 12.19 -4.93
N LEU A 259 -4.24 11.83 -5.45
CA LEU A 259 -3.22 11.13 -4.67
C LEU A 259 -2.76 12.00 -3.49
N SER A 260 -2.83 11.45 -2.28
CA SER A 260 -2.17 12.04 -1.13
C SER A 260 -0.65 11.94 -1.28
N THR A 261 0.10 12.79 -0.58
CA THR A 261 1.57 12.73 -0.64
C THR A 261 2.14 11.43 -0.10
N LYS A 262 1.44 10.75 0.83
CA LYS A 262 1.86 9.41 1.30
C LYS A 262 1.69 8.36 0.20
N GLN A 263 0.57 8.41 -0.54
CA GLN A 263 0.32 7.52 -1.68
C GLN A 263 1.34 7.74 -2.78
N GLN A 264 1.64 8.99 -3.14
CA GLN A 264 2.68 9.31 -4.10
C GLN A 264 4.06 8.72 -3.71
N VAL A 265 4.44 8.81 -2.43
CA VAL A 265 5.70 8.22 -1.95
C VAL A 265 5.67 6.68 -2.05
N TRP A 266 4.55 6.04 -1.70
CA TRP A 266 4.43 4.59 -1.81
C TRP A 266 4.44 4.09 -3.24
N LEU A 267 3.75 4.78 -4.16
CA LEU A 267 3.77 4.46 -5.58
C LEU A 267 5.19 4.56 -6.16
N ASP A 268 5.95 5.61 -5.81
CA ASP A 268 7.36 5.72 -6.18
C ASP A 268 8.19 4.54 -5.64
N VAL A 269 8.00 4.17 -4.37
CA VAL A 269 8.69 3.02 -3.76
C VAL A 269 8.35 1.72 -4.50
N LEU A 270 7.08 1.44 -4.75
CA LEU A 270 6.63 0.20 -5.41
C LEU A 270 7.18 0.11 -6.84
N VAL A 271 7.12 1.21 -7.60
CA VAL A 271 7.70 1.27 -8.95
C VAL A 271 9.22 1.08 -8.92
N ARG A 272 9.93 1.60 -7.91
CA ARG A 272 11.38 1.35 -7.73
C ARG A 272 11.71 -0.09 -7.40
N LEU A 273 10.84 -0.77 -6.66
CA LEU A 273 10.97 -2.21 -6.36
C LEU A 273 10.67 -3.09 -7.58
N GLY A 274 10.10 -2.52 -8.64
CA GLY A 274 9.72 -3.23 -9.87
C GLY A 274 8.35 -3.89 -9.77
N ALA A 275 7.49 -3.45 -8.85
CA ALA A 275 6.13 -3.95 -8.74
C ALA A 275 5.23 -3.39 -9.85
N ASP A 276 4.35 -4.21 -10.43
CA ASP A 276 3.30 -3.72 -11.35
C ASP A 276 2.31 -2.89 -10.53
N THR A 277 2.41 -1.57 -10.69
CA THR A 277 1.73 -0.58 -9.88
C THR A 277 0.93 0.35 -10.78
N GLU A 278 -0.33 0.61 -10.41
CA GLU A 278 -1.25 1.39 -11.22
C GLU A 278 -2.11 2.35 -10.38
N VAL A 279 -2.43 3.51 -10.95
CA VAL A 279 -3.51 4.38 -10.45
C VAL A 279 -4.69 4.24 -11.39
N LEU A 280 -5.81 3.73 -10.87
CA LEU A 280 -7.05 3.56 -11.61
C LEU A 280 -8.00 4.71 -11.32
N TYR A 281 -8.22 5.56 -12.32
CA TYR A 281 -9.21 6.64 -12.23
C TYR A 281 -10.58 6.16 -12.69
N VAL A 282 -11.56 6.38 -11.81
CA VAL A 282 -12.96 6.08 -12.09
C VAL A 282 -13.69 7.37 -12.41
N LYS A 283 -14.07 7.52 -13.68
CA LYS A 283 -14.90 8.63 -14.15
C LYS A 283 -16.38 8.27 -13.97
N ALA A 284 -17.11 9.18 -13.33
CA ALA A 284 -18.56 9.08 -13.27
C ALA A 284 -19.16 9.49 -14.63
N ILE A 285 -19.94 8.59 -15.22
CA ILE A 285 -20.84 8.93 -16.33
C ILE A 285 -22.25 9.13 -15.75
N GLY A 286 -22.86 10.27 -16.08
CA GLY A 286 -24.14 10.69 -15.53
C GLY A 286 -25.24 9.68 -15.84
N GLY A 287 -25.94 9.22 -14.81
CA GLY A 287 -27.21 8.53 -14.95
C GLY A 287 -28.28 9.53 -15.34
N ARG A 288 -28.31 9.98 -16.60
CA ARG A 288 -29.53 10.60 -17.13
C ARG A 288 -30.58 9.49 -17.16
N ASN A 289 -31.42 9.47 -16.13
CA ASN A 289 -32.55 8.56 -15.92
C ASN A 289 -32.11 7.10 -15.69
N LEU A 290 -31.90 6.73 -14.43
CA LEU A 290 -32.20 5.38 -13.95
C LEU A 290 -33.61 5.42 -13.37
#